data_AF-A0A703WGI9-F1
#
_entry.id   AF-A0A703WGI9-F1
#
_cell.length_a   1.000
_cell.length_b   1.000
_cell.length_c   1.000
_cell.angle_alpha   90.00
_cell.angle_beta   90.00
_cell.angle_gamma   90.00
#
_symmetry.space_group_name_H-M   'P 1'
#
loop_
_entity.id
_entity.type
_entity.pdbx_description
1 polymer ?
#
loop_
_entity_poly.entity_id
_entity_poly.type
_entity_poly.pdbx_seq_one_letter_code
_entity_poly.pdbx_strand_id
1 'polypeptide(L)' 'RPEHPLAALLPCDNVFAIESRWYRDNPLVIRGPGAGRDVTAGAIQSDINRLAQLL' A
#
# COMPACT_ATOMS: atom_id res chain seq x y z
N ARG A 1 -9.77 4.21 -17.98
CA ARG A 1 -9.73 2.92 -18.73
C ARG A 1 -10.15 1.84 -17.75
N PRO A 2 -11.10 0.96 -18.07
CA PRO A 2 -11.57 -0.09 -17.15
C PRO A 2 -10.43 -0.97 -16.63
N GLU A 3 -9.42 -1.20 -17.47
CA GLU A 3 -8.25 -2.04 -17.15
C GLU A 3 -7.19 -1.33 -16.29
N HIS A 4 -7.43 -0.08 -15.88
CA HIS A 4 -6.46 0.67 -15.08
C HIS A 4 -6.39 0.09 -13.66
N PRO A 5 -5.21 -0.11 -13.05
CA PRO A 5 -5.09 -0.71 -11.71
C PRO A 5 -5.90 -0.02 -10.60
N LEU A 6 -6.11 1.29 -10.74
CA LEU A 6 -6.93 2.10 -9.83
C LEU A 6 -8.45 2.02 -10.09
N ALA A 7 -8.88 1.38 -11.18
CA ALA A 7 -10.30 1.29 -11.53
C ALA A 7 -11.03 0.12 -10.83
N ALA A 8 -10.29 -0.86 -10.31
CA ALA A 8 -10.83 -2.06 -9.68
C ALA A 8 -10.79 -2.00 -8.14
N LEU A 9 -11.29 -0.93 -7.52
CA LEU A 9 -11.28 -0.75 -6.06
C LEU A 9 -12.38 -1.58 -5.40
N LEU A 10 -12.03 -2.36 -4.37
CA LEU A 10 -13.02 -2.82 -3.40
C LEU A 10 -13.34 -1.68 -2.42
N PRO A 11 -14.54 -1.63 -1.81
CA PRO A 11 -14.85 -0.63 -0.81
C PRO A 11 -13.80 -0.62 0.31
N CYS A 12 -13.34 0.57 0.70
CA CYS A 12 -12.36 0.82 1.77
C CYS A 12 -10.91 0.37 1.49
N ASP A 13 -10.58 -0.10 0.28
CA ASP A 13 -9.19 -0.32 -0.12
C ASP A 13 -8.51 0.99 -0.54
N ASN A 14 -7.26 1.16 -0.10
CA ASN A 14 -6.34 2.11 -0.71
C ASN A 14 -5.51 1.37 -1.78
N VAL A 15 -5.27 2.04 -2.92
CA VAL A 15 -4.42 1.50 -3.98
C VAL A 15 -3.41 2.55 -4.43
N PHE A 16 -2.15 2.13 -4.49
CA PHE A 16 -1.05 2.90 -5.04
C PHE A 16 -0.51 2.18 -6.26
N ALA A 17 -0.38 2.88 -7.38
CA ALA A 17 0.36 2.42 -8.55
C ALA A 17 1.68 3.19 -8.60
N ILE A 18 2.80 2.49 -8.41
CA ILE A 18 4.14 3.07 -8.39
C ILE A 18 4.80 2.79 -9.73
N GLU A 19 5.04 3.87 -10.48
CA GLU A 19 5.78 3.85 -11.72
C GLU A 19 7.22 4.29 -11.49
N SER A 20 8.15 3.64 -12.17
CA SER A 20 9.56 4.00 -12.15
C SER A 20 10.23 3.55 -13.44
N ARG A 21 11.52 3.88 -13.63
CA ARG A 21 12.31 3.39 -14.76
C ARG A 21 12.23 1.86 -14.91
N TRP A 22 12.26 1.13 -13.79
CA TRP A 22 12.26 -0.34 -13.78
C TRP A 22 10.86 -0.94 -13.84
N TYR A 23 9.82 -0.19 -13.48
CA TYR A 23 8.41 -0.60 -13.48
C TYR A 23 7.61 0.18 -14.52
N ARG A 24 8.23 0.51 -15.66
CA ARG A 24 7.64 1.41 -16.67
C ARG A 24 6.50 0.77 -17.47
N ASP A 25 6.64 -0.52 -17.80
CA ASP A 25 5.71 -1.26 -18.66
C ASP A 25 4.70 -2.07 -17.81
N ASN A 26 5.02 -2.30 -16.54
CA ASN A 26 4.18 -2.97 -15.56
C ASN A 26 4.36 -2.30 -14.18
N PRO A 27 3.51 -1.31 -13.82
CA PRO A 27 3.62 -0.59 -12.56
C PRO A 27 3.50 -1.51 -11.34
N LEU A 28 4.22 -1.20 -10.26
CA LEU A 28 4.04 -1.92 -8.99
C LEU A 28 2.74 -1.45 -8.33
N VAL A 29 1.81 -2.37 -8.15
CA VAL A 29 0.51 -2.08 -7.52
C VAL A 29 0.53 -2.56 -6.08
N ILE A 30 0.32 -1.64 -5.13
CA ILE A 30 0.13 -1.94 -3.71
C ILE A 30 -1.35 -1.69 -3.40
N ARG A 31 -2.03 -2.70 -2.86
CA ARG A 31 -3.44 -2.66 -2.50
C ARG A 31 -3.66 -3.29 -1.14
N GLY A 32 -4.58 -2.71 -0.37
CA GLY A 32 -5.14 -3.32 0.83
C GLY A 32 -6.00 -2.34 1.62
N PRO A 33 -6.47 -2.73 2.81
CA PRO A 33 -7.29 -1.89 3.66
C PRO A 33 -6.60 -0.56 3.97
N GLY A 34 -7.24 0.54 3.57
CA GLY A 34 -6.67 1.88 3.72
C GLY A 34 -6.86 2.52 5.09
N ALA A 35 -7.82 2.00 5.85
CA ALA A 35 -8.20 2.48 7.16
C ALA A 35 -8.82 1.35 7.98
N GLY A 36 -8.77 1.49 9.30
CA GLY A 36 -9.34 0.55 10.25
C GLY A 36 -8.48 0.47 11.50
N ARG A 37 -9.10 0.30 12.66
CA ARG A 37 -8.42 0.32 13.97
C ARG A 37 -7.21 -0.62 14.00
N ASP A 38 -7.40 -1.87 13.57
CA ASP A 38 -6.38 -2.90 13.67
C ASP A 38 -5.28 -2.72 12.62
N VAL A 39 -5.60 -2.28 11.40
CA VAL A 39 -4.61 -2.05 10.34
C VAL A 39 -3.76 -0.80 10.62
N THR A 40 -4.36 0.27 11.14
CA THR A 40 -3.62 1.47 11.54
C THR A 40 -2.75 1.20 12.78
N ALA A 41 -3.25 0.49 13.79
CA ALA A 41 -2.46 0.11 14.96
C ALA A 41 -1.29 -0.81 14.60
N GLY A 42 -1.52 -1.79 13.70
CA GLY A 42 -0.48 -2.68 13.20
C GLY A 42 0.65 -1.94 12.47
N ALA A 43 0.32 -0.94 11.66
CA ALA A 43 1.32 -0.09 11.00
C ALA A 43 2.21 0.64 12.02
N ILE A 44 1.59 1.28 13.03
CA ILE A 44 2.34 1.95 14.12
C ILE A 44 3.24 0.97 14.87
N GLN A 45 2.74 -0.21 15.21
CA GLN A 45 3.50 -1.23 15.93
C GLN A 45 4.70 -1.74 15.10
N SER A 46 4.52 -1.93 13.80
CA SER A 46 5.59 -2.30 12.86
C SER A 46 6.70 -1.24 12.84
N ASP A 47 6.34 0.05 12.78
CA ASP A 47 7.30 1.14 12.77
C ASP A 47 8.09 1.23 14.08
N ILE A 48 7.42 1.07 15.23
CA ILE A 48 8.09 1.01 16.54
C ILE A 48 9.09 -0.15 16.59
N ASN A 49 8.69 -1.35 16.14
CA ASN A 49 9.59 -2.51 16.10
C ASN A 49 10.79 -2.27 15.18
N ARG A 50 10.59 -1.63 14.02
CA ARG A 50 11.66 -1.26 13.10
C ARG A 50 12.65 -0.29 13.77
N LEU A 51 12.15 0.74 14.46
CA LEU A 51 12.99 1.71 15.17
C LEU A 51 13.77 1.08 16.32
N ALA A 52 13.14 0.19 17.10
CA ALA A 52 13.79 -0.51 18.20
C ALA A 52 14.96 -1.40 17.76
N GLN A 53 14.95 -1.89 16.52
CA GLN A 53 16.05 -2.67 15.95
C GLN A 53 17.22 -1.81 15.44
N LEU A 54 17.02 -0.50 15.28
CA LEU A 54 18.02 0.44 14.80
C LEU A 54 18.76 1.19 15.92
N LEU A 55 18.25 1.09 17.15
CA LEU A 55 18.83 1.65 18.37
C LEU A 55 19.64 0.57 19.11
#